data_AF-A0A087T8W3-F1
#
_entry.id   AF-A0A087T8W3-F1
#
_cell.length_a   1.000
_cell.length_b   1.000
_cell.length_c   1.000
_cell.angle_alpha   90.00
_cell.angle_beta   90.00
_cell.angle_gamma   90.00
#
_symmetry.space_group_name_H-M   'P 1'
#
loop_
_entity.id
_entity.type
_entity.pdbx_description
1 polymer ?
#
loop_
_entity_poly.entity_id
_entity_poly.type
_entity_poly.pdbx_seq_one_letter_code
_entity_poly.pdbx_strand_id
1 'polypeptide(L)'
;MKSVSSFASVDLVDFSHISVKEQIEKVQQYNVLIGMNGAGLVNALYLPKSSVAVQLVPYKAQLNVEEFANLLKTRGPYLEWHNSHPELDRRIPEDIFRNGADTVVDVNEFVQTVHRAVEMYHNNLKILREGA
;
A
#
# COMPACT_ATOMS: atom_id res chain seq x y z
N MET A 1 15.29 -16.86 1.19
CA MET A 1 14.15 -15.93 1.11
C MET A 1 14.70 -14.57 0.65
N LYS A 2 14.18 -13.97 -0.42
CA LYS A 2 14.64 -12.63 -0.85
C LYS A 2 13.98 -11.59 0.06
N SER A 3 14.77 -10.67 0.61
CA SER A 3 14.26 -9.50 1.33
C SER A 3 13.84 -8.42 0.34
N VAL A 4 12.86 -7.56 0.69
CA VAL A 4 12.55 -6.35 -0.10
C VAL A 4 13.80 -5.49 -0.30
N SER A 5 14.65 -5.39 0.73
CA SER A 5 15.91 -4.63 0.66
C SER A 5 16.92 -5.15 -0.38
N SER A 6 16.70 -6.35 -0.95
CA SER A 6 17.56 -6.86 -2.03
C SER A 6 17.26 -6.26 -3.41
N PHE A 7 16.13 -5.55 -3.57
CA PHE A 7 15.72 -4.97 -4.85
C PHE A 7 15.06 -3.59 -4.74
N ALA A 8 14.80 -3.07 -3.54
CA ALA A 8 14.24 -1.74 -3.32
C ALA A 8 14.78 -1.08 -2.04
N SER A 9 14.83 0.25 -2.03
CA SER A 9 15.02 1.02 -0.79
C SER A 9 13.69 1.07 -0.03
N VAL A 10 13.74 0.88 1.29
CA VAL A 10 12.55 0.81 2.14
C VAL A 10 12.68 1.79 3.29
N ASP A 11 11.66 2.63 3.44
CA ASP A 11 11.49 3.53 4.59
C ASP A 11 10.22 3.11 5.34
N LEU A 12 10.31 2.92 6.65
CA LEU A 12 9.15 2.82 7.53
C LEU A 12 8.78 4.23 8.00
N VAL A 13 7.54 4.65 7.75
CA VAL A 13 7.07 6.00 8.08
C VAL A 13 5.95 5.94 9.10
N ASP A 14 6.13 6.65 10.21
CA ASP A 14 5.05 6.94 11.15
C ASP A 14 4.54 8.36 10.91
N PHE A 15 3.32 8.47 10.38
CA PHE A 15 2.68 9.74 10.08
C PHE A 15 2.18 10.48 11.33
N SER A 16 2.06 9.82 12.48
CA SER A 16 1.45 10.42 13.69
C SER A 16 2.28 11.54 14.32
N HIS A 17 3.57 11.59 13.98
CA HIS A 17 4.53 12.52 14.57
C HIS A 17 4.99 13.63 13.62
N ILE A 18 4.40 13.73 12.42
CA ILE A 18 4.76 14.74 11.42
C ILE A 18 3.52 15.48 10.91
N SER A 19 3.69 16.76 10.62
CA SER A 19 2.63 17.63 10.10
C SER A 19 2.15 17.16 8.73
N VAL A 20 0.92 17.52 8.34
CA VAL A 20 0.37 17.19 7.02
C VAL A 20 1.30 17.65 5.88
N LYS A 21 1.94 18.81 6.03
CA LYS A 21 2.93 19.30 5.05
C LYS A 21 4.10 18.32 4.90
N GLU A 22 4.68 17.88 6.03
CA GLU A 22 5.78 16.92 6.03
C GLU A 22 5.34 15.54 5.51
N GLN A 23 4.11 15.11 5.78
CA GLN A 23 3.56 13.87 5.20
C GLN A 23 3.54 13.95 3.67
N ILE A 24 3.05 15.07 3.11
CA ILE A 24 3.00 15.29 1.66
C ILE A 24 4.41 15.31 1.07
N GLU A 25 5.32 16.11 1.64
CA GLU A 25 6.70 16.24 1.17
C GLU A 25 7.44 14.90 1.22
N LYS A 26 7.23 14.11 2.28
CA LYS A 26 7.82 12.78 2.42
C LYS A 26 7.24 11.80 1.40
N VAL A 27 5.92 11.76 1.21
CA VAL A 27 5.29 10.83 0.28
C VAL A 27 5.65 11.12 -1.18
N GLN A 28 5.91 12.37 -1.53
CA GLN A 28 6.38 12.76 -2.86
C GLN A 28 7.76 12.18 -3.23
N GLN A 29 8.49 11.61 -2.28
CA GLN A 29 9.79 10.97 -2.51
C GLN A 29 9.68 9.49 -2.88
N TYR A 30 8.49 8.88 -2.77
CA TYR A 30 8.31 7.44 -2.97
C TYR A 30 7.73 7.07 -4.32
N ASN A 31 8.11 5.89 -4.81
CA ASN A 31 7.54 5.29 -6.02
C ASN A 31 6.44 4.28 -5.69
N VAL A 32 6.46 3.72 -4.48
CA VAL A 32 5.48 2.77 -3.97
C VAL A 32 5.14 3.14 -2.54
N LEU A 33 3.85 3.24 -2.21
CA LEU A 33 3.37 3.38 -0.84
C LEU A 33 2.53 2.17 -0.47
N ILE A 34 2.84 1.53 0.65
CA ILE A 34 2.16 0.34 1.13
C ILE A 34 1.54 0.67 2.50
N GLY A 35 0.27 0.35 2.69
CA GLY A 35 -0.40 0.57 3.97
C GLY A 35 -1.73 -0.18 4.06
N MET A 36 -2.32 -0.19 5.25
CA MET A 36 -3.65 -0.75 5.48
C MET A 36 -4.72 0.32 5.28
N ASN A 37 -5.98 -0.08 5.09
CA ASN A 37 -7.08 0.88 5.08
C ASN A 37 -7.11 1.68 6.39
N GLY A 38 -7.26 3.01 6.28
CA GLY A 38 -6.89 3.90 7.39
C GLY A 38 -5.38 4.11 7.42
N ALA A 39 -4.78 4.21 8.60
CA ALA A 39 -3.32 4.27 8.82
C ALA A 39 -2.51 5.20 7.90
N GLY A 40 -3.12 6.28 7.39
CA GLY A 40 -2.48 7.21 6.46
C GLY A 40 -2.33 6.72 5.01
N LEU A 41 -2.96 5.62 4.59
CA LEU A 41 -2.93 5.15 3.19
C LEU A 41 -3.48 6.21 2.21
N VAL A 42 -4.38 7.08 2.68
CA VAL A 42 -4.90 8.23 1.90
C VAL A 42 -3.79 9.18 1.42
N ASN A 43 -2.64 9.22 2.11
CA ASN A 43 -1.50 10.02 1.67
C ASN A 43 -0.96 9.57 0.31
N ALA A 44 -1.29 8.36 -0.17
CA ALA A 44 -0.99 7.92 -1.53
C ALA A 44 -1.53 8.87 -2.62
N LEU A 45 -2.54 9.69 -2.33
CA LEU A 45 -3.00 10.76 -3.22
C LEU A 45 -1.91 11.78 -3.56
N TYR A 46 -0.87 11.89 -2.74
CA TYR A 46 0.24 12.83 -2.93
C TYR A 46 1.45 12.21 -3.63
N LEU A 47 1.43 10.89 -3.90
CA LEU A 47 2.51 10.22 -4.64
C LEU A 47 2.76 10.91 -5.99
N PRO A 48 4.00 10.87 -6.52
CA PRO A 48 4.29 11.28 -7.89
C PRO A 48 3.43 10.50 -8.90
N LYS A 49 3.18 11.08 -10.07
CA LYS A 49 2.57 10.34 -11.18
C LYS A 49 3.38 9.08 -11.47
N SER A 50 2.70 8.03 -11.91
CA SER A 50 3.24 6.68 -12.19
C SER A 50 3.44 5.77 -10.99
N SER A 51 3.45 6.33 -9.78
CA SER A 51 3.68 5.57 -8.54
C SER A 51 2.55 4.59 -8.23
N VAL A 52 2.85 3.60 -7.40
CA VAL A 52 1.91 2.53 -7.04
C VAL A 52 1.47 2.65 -5.59
N ALA A 53 0.17 2.56 -5.36
CA ALA A 53 -0.37 2.40 -4.02
C ALA A 53 -0.71 0.92 -3.79
N VAL A 54 -0.34 0.39 -2.62
CA VAL A 54 -0.62 -0.98 -2.21
C VAL A 54 -1.45 -0.96 -0.93
N GLN A 55 -2.63 -1.56 -0.97
CA GLN A 55 -3.46 -1.76 0.21
C GLN A 55 -3.30 -3.17 0.78
N LEU A 56 -2.99 -3.27 2.07
CA LEU A 56 -3.01 -4.50 2.83
C LEU A 56 -4.41 -4.66 3.45
N VAL A 57 -5.09 -5.75 3.12
CA VAL A 57 -6.48 -6.02 3.50
C VAL A 57 -6.53 -7.16 4.54
N PRO A 58 -7.09 -6.92 5.75
CA PRO A 58 -7.25 -7.96 6.77
C PRO A 58 -8.15 -9.12 6.32
N TYR A 59 -8.09 -10.23 7.06
CA TYR A 59 -8.83 -11.44 6.68
C TYR A 59 -10.34 -11.23 6.83
N LYS A 60 -11.06 -11.33 5.71
CA LYS A 60 -12.51 -11.09 5.61
C LYS A 60 -12.96 -9.68 6.04
N ALA A 61 -12.07 -8.68 5.91
CA ALA A 61 -12.44 -7.29 6.15
C ALA A 61 -13.50 -6.82 5.13
N GLN A 62 -14.48 -6.06 5.60
CA GLN A 62 -15.51 -5.44 4.77
C GLN A 62 -15.13 -3.97 4.53
N LEU A 63 -14.24 -3.77 3.57
CA LEU A 63 -13.70 -2.47 3.19
C LEU A 63 -14.27 -2.00 1.85
N ASN A 64 -14.42 -0.67 1.69
CA ASN A 64 -14.77 -0.04 0.42
C ASN A 64 -13.55 0.04 -0.51
N VAL A 65 -12.93 -1.10 -0.81
CA VAL A 65 -11.65 -1.17 -1.54
C VAL A 65 -11.78 -0.56 -2.93
N GLU A 66 -12.89 -0.77 -3.62
CA GLU A 66 -13.10 -0.26 -4.98
C GLU A 66 -13.18 1.27 -5.04
N GLU A 67 -13.94 1.89 -4.13
CA GLU A 67 -14.06 3.35 -4.04
C GLU A 67 -12.69 3.99 -3.76
N PHE A 68 -11.94 3.38 -2.84
CA PHE A 68 -10.62 3.86 -2.47
C PHE A 68 -9.59 3.66 -3.60
N ALA A 69 -9.66 2.52 -4.30
CA ALA A 69 -8.86 2.26 -5.49
C ALA A 69 -9.10 3.32 -6.56
N ASN A 70 -10.35 3.74 -6.79
CA ASN A 70 -10.68 4.76 -7.79
C ASN A 70 -10.03 6.12 -7.46
N LEU A 71 -9.95 6.49 -6.19
CA LEU A 71 -9.26 7.71 -5.75
C LEU A 71 -7.75 7.59 -5.98
N LEU A 72 -7.14 6.48 -5.56
CA LEU A 72 -5.68 6.33 -5.62
C LEU A 72 -5.16 6.08 -7.05
N LYS A 73 -5.99 5.49 -7.92
CA LYS A 73 -5.67 5.27 -9.34
C LYS A 73 -5.38 6.57 -10.11
N THR A 74 -5.77 7.72 -9.57
CA THR A 74 -5.46 9.04 -10.15
C THR A 74 -3.96 9.36 -10.17
N ARG A 75 -3.15 8.69 -9.33
CA ARG A 75 -1.69 8.88 -9.27
C ARG A 75 -0.92 7.80 -10.04
N GLY A 76 -1.50 6.61 -10.20
CA GLY A 76 -0.91 5.50 -10.92
C GLY A 76 -1.59 4.18 -10.58
N PRO A 77 -0.93 3.03 -10.77
CA PRO A 77 -1.52 1.73 -10.48
C PRO A 77 -1.87 1.55 -9.00
N TYR A 78 -2.85 0.71 -8.73
CA TYR A 78 -3.27 0.33 -7.38
C TYR A 78 -3.28 -1.20 -7.26
N LEU A 79 -2.73 -1.72 -6.17
CA LEU A 79 -2.60 -3.15 -5.89
C LEU A 79 -3.15 -3.46 -4.50
N GLU A 80 -3.69 -4.66 -4.34
CA GLU A 80 -4.20 -5.15 -3.07
C GLU A 80 -3.46 -6.43 -2.70
N TRP A 81 -3.11 -6.57 -1.43
CA TRP A 81 -2.78 -7.84 -0.82
C TRP A 81 -3.91 -8.19 0.16
N HIS A 82 -4.46 -9.40 0.02
CA HIS A 82 -5.53 -9.88 0.88
C HIS A 82 -4.99 -10.97 1.79
N ASN A 83 -5.12 -10.78 3.09
CA ASN A 83 -4.77 -11.84 4.03
C ASN A 83 -5.69 -13.05 3.80
N SER A 84 -5.09 -14.18 3.46
CA SER A 84 -5.79 -15.47 3.27
C SER A 84 -5.67 -16.42 4.46
N HIS A 85 -4.94 -16.00 5.50
CA HIS A 85 -4.54 -16.82 6.64
C HIS A 85 -5.32 -16.40 7.91
N PRO A 86 -6.38 -17.13 8.30
CA PRO A 86 -7.19 -16.78 9.48
C PRO A 86 -6.38 -16.77 10.79
N GLU A 87 -5.33 -17.56 10.89
CA GLU A 87 -4.42 -17.63 12.04
C GLU A 87 -3.50 -16.42 12.18
N LEU A 88 -3.35 -15.64 11.10
CA LEU A 88 -2.59 -14.39 11.07
C LEU A 88 -3.47 -13.15 11.29
N ASP A 89 -4.75 -13.36 11.62
CA ASP A 89 -5.73 -12.30 11.89
C ASP A 89 -6.14 -12.33 13.36
N ARG A 90 -5.87 -11.26 14.10
CA ARG A 90 -6.33 -11.10 15.48
C ARG A 90 -7.57 -10.24 15.49
N ARG A 91 -8.71 -10.93 15.45
CA ARG A 91 -10.02 -10.30 15.47
C ARG A 91 -10.25 -9.52 16.77
N ILE A 92 -10.77 -8.30 16.62
CA ILE A 92 -11.42 -7.55 17.69
C ILE A 92 -12.90 -8.00 17.74
N PRO A 93 -13.39 -8.61 18.84
CA PRO A 93 -14.75 -9.15 18.90
C PRO A 93 -15.86 -8.13 18.57
N GLU A 94 -15.67 -6.89 19.00
CA GLU A 94 -16.60 -5.77 18.84
C GLU A 94 -16.63 -5.23 17.40
N ASP A 95 -15.60 -5.53 16.61
CA ASP A 95 -15.53 -5.12 15.21
C ASP A 95 -16.24 -6.15 14.31
N ILE A 96 -17.50 -5.85 14.04
CA ILE A 96 -18.38 -6.65 13.16
C ILE A 96 -17.85 -6.65 11.72
N PHE A 97 -17.24 -5.55 11.28
CA PHE A 97 -16.77 -5.37 9.91
C PHE A 97 -15.36 -5.94 9.68
N ARG A 98 -14.63 -6.26 10.76
CA ARG A 98 -13.27 -6.84 10.75
C ARG A 98 -12.24 -5.92 10.09
N ASN A 99 -12.47 -4.61 10.16
CA ASN A 99 -11.65 -3.59 9.52
C ASN A 99 -10.45 -3.17 10.40
N GLY A 100 -10.52 -3.39 11.71
CA GLY A 100 -9.51 -3.03 12.70
C GLY A 100 -8.73 -4.20 13.28
N ALA A 101 -8.79 -5.39 12.67
CA ALA A 101 -8.05 -6.56 13.14
C ALA A 101 -6.54 -6.35 13.06
N ASP A 102 -5.79 -6.76 14.09
CA ASP A 102 -4.33 -6.79 13.97
C ASP A 102 -3.95 -7.91 12.99
N THR A 103 -3.34 -7.53 11.87
CA THR A 103 -2.98 -8.45 10.79
C THR A 103 -1.48 -8.70 10.80
N VAL A 104 -1.08 -9.96 10.87
CA VAL A 104 0.29 -10.39 10.56
C VAL A 104 0.37 -10.66 9.06
N VAL A 105 1.24 -9.94 8.36
CA VAL A 105 1.43 -10.12 6.91
C VAL A 105 2.44 -11.25 6.69
N ASP A 106 2.11 -12.23 5.85
CA ASP A 106 3.07 -13.25 5.44
C ASP A 106 4.25 -12.61 4.70
N VAL A 107 5.47 -12.93 5.12
CA VAL A 107 6.69 -12.29 4.62
C VAL A 107 6.94 -12.60 3.14
N ASN A 108 6.65 -13.82 2.69
CA ASN A 108 6.87 -14.19 1.29
C ASN A 108 5.85 -13.50 0.39
N GLU A 109 4.57 -13.49 0.78
CA GLU A 109 3.51 -12.79 0.06
C GLU A 109 3.75 -11.28 0.05
N PHE A 110 4.24 -10.71 1.15
CA PHE A 110 4.64 -9.31 1.22
C PHE A 110 5.74 -9.01 0.19
N VAL A 111 6.83 -9.79 0.19
CA VAL A 111 7.94 -9.61 -0.76
C VAL A 111 7.45 -9.71 -2.22
N GLN A 112 6.58 -10.67 -2.52
CA GLN A 112 6.01 -10.83 -3.87
C GLN A 112 5.12 -9.64 -4.26
N THR A 113 4.29 -9.17 -3.32
CA THR A 113 3.46 -7.97 -3.49
C THR A 113 4.33 -6.74 -3.79
N VAL A 114 5.41 -6.53 -3.04
CA VAL A 114 6.32 -5.39 -3.28
C VAL A 114 7.04 -5.52 -4.61
N HIS A 115 7.49 -6.72 -4.99
CA HIS A 115 8.11 -6.95 -6.29
C HIS A 115 7.17 -6.56 -7.44
N ARG A 116 5.91 -7.03 -7.37
CA ARG A 116 4.88 -6.71 -8.36
C ARG A 116 4.60 -5.20 -8.41
N ALA A 117 4.55 -4.52 -7.28
CA ALA A 117 4.34 -3.08 -7.23
C ALA A 117 5.50 -2.30 -7.88
N VAL A 118 6.74 -2.71 -7.66
CA VAL A 118 7.93 -2.12 -8.29
C VAL A 118 7.93 -2.36 -9.81
N GLU A 119 7.57 -3.55 -10.27
CA GLU A 119 7.42 -3.84 -11.71
C GLU A 119 6.31 -2.98 -12.35
N MET A 120 5.17 -2.85 -11.67
CA MET A 120 4.05 -2.01 -12.11
C MET A 120 4.47 -0.53 -12.24
N TYR A 121 5.26 -0.02 -11.28
CA TYR A 121 5.83 1.33 -11.35
C TYR A 121 6.70 1.50 -12.60
N HIS A 122 7.67 0.61 -12.83
CA HIS A 122 8.58 0.71 -13.97
C HIS A 122 7.85 0.61 -15.32
N ASN A 123 6.88 -0.29 -15.44
CA ASN A 123 6.06 -0.42 -16.63
C ASN A 123 5.25 0.85 -16.91
N ASN A 124 4.62 1.41 -15.87
CA ASN A 124 3.80 2.60 -16.04
C ASN A 124 4.63 3.86 -16.31
N LEU A 125 5.83 3.96 -15.72
CA LEU A 125 6.78 5.04 -16.01
C LEU A 125 7.23 5.00 -17.48
N LYS A 126 7.46 3.80 -18.02
CA LYS A 126 7.81 3.63 -19.44
C LYS A 126 6.67 4.10 -20.35
N ILE A 127 5.43 3.67 -20.10
CA ILE A 127 4.25 4.09 -20.87
C ILE A 127 4.10 5.61 -20.88
N LEU A 128 4.25 6.27 -19.73
CA LEU A 128 4.13 7.73 -19.64
C LEU A 128 5.25 8.48 -20.35
N ARG A 129 6.44 7.90 -20.48
CA ARG A 129 7.56 8.48 -21.24
C ARG A 129 7.43 8.28 -22.75
N GLU A 130 6.78 7.20 -23.18
CA GLU A 130 6.57 6.89 -24.59
C GLU A 130 5.31 7.56 -25.17
N GLY A 131 4.34 7.92 -24.31
CA GLY A 131 3.11 8.62 -24.68
C GLY A 131 3.14 10.15 -24.55
N ALA A 132 4.28 10.73 -24.17
CA ALA A 132 4.51 12.18 -24.04
C ALA A 132 5.46 12.68 -25.12
#